data_AF-R9K7V5-F1
#
_entry.id   AF-R9K7V5-F1
#
_cell.length_a   1.000
_cell.length_b   1.000
_cell.length_c   1.000
_cell.angle_alpha   90.00
_cell.angle_beta   90.00
_cell.angle_gamma   90.00
#
_symmetry.space_group_name_H-M   'P 1'
#
loop_
_entity.id
_entity.type
_entity.pdbx_description
1 polymer ?
#
loop_
_entity_poly.entity_id
_entity_poly.type
_entity_poly.pdbx_seq_one_letter_code
_entity_poly.pdbx_strand_id
1 'polypeptide(L)'
;MYTQLFNLLCDRADDVYHGRLPVHVRCLLDEFANIGQIPKFEKLIATIRSREISASIILQSKSQLKAIYKDNADTIEGNCDTTLFLGGKEKTTLKEMAEILGKETIVRPLGCMP
;
A
#
# COMPACT_ATOMS: atom_id res chain seq x y z
N MET A 1 -9.13 7.64 16.57
CA MET A 1 -9.35 6.19 16.70
C MET A 1 -8.21 5.38 16.06
N TYR A 2 -7.96 5.45 14.74
CA TYR A 2 -6.91 4.65 14.09
C TYR A 2 -5.47 4.94 14.56
N THR A 3 -5.14 6.21 14.85
CA THR A 3 -3.82 6.55 15.41
C THR A 3 -3.58 5.88 16.77
N GLN A 4 -4.62 5.76 17.60
CA GLN A 4 -4.49 5.08 18.90
C GLN A 4 -4.28 3.58 18.72
N LEU A 5 -4.91 2.96 17.74
CA LEU A 5 -4.68 1.55 17.41
C LEU A 5 -3.21 1.29 17.06
N PHE A 6 -2.66 2.07 16.12
CA PHE A 6 -1.26 1.91 15.72
C PHE A 6 -0.29 2.23 16.86
N ASN A 7 -0.54 3.30 17.62
CA ASN A 7 0.29 3.63 18.78
C ASN A 7 0.27 2.50 19.81
N LEU A 8 -0.90 2.01 20.19
CA LEU A 8 -1.01 0.96 21.21
C LEU A 8 -0.35 -0.35 20.76
N LEU A 9 -0.41 -0.70 19.48
CA LEU A 9 0.31 -1.85 18.94
C LEU A 9 1.83 -1.64 18.98
N CYS A 10 2.30 -0.45 18.60
CA CYS A 10 3.72 -0.12 18.66
C CYS A 10 4.25 -0.08 20.10
N ASP A 11 3.55 0.60 21.01
CA ASP A 11 3.89 0.68 22.42
C ASP A 11 3.95 -0.72 23.04
N ARG A 12 2.99 -1.58 22.70
CA ARG A 12 2.97 -2.96 23.20
C ARG A 12 4.11 -3.81 22.62
N ALA A 13 4.47 -3.61 21.36
CA ALA A 13 5.64 -4.26 20.77
C ALA A 13 6.92 -3.84 21.49
N ASP A 14 7.09 -2.55 21.75
CA ASP A 14 8.31 -1.97 22.31
C ASP A 14 8.42 -2.26 23.82
N ASP A 15 7.36 -2.02 24.60
CA ASP A 15 7.38 -2.09 26.06
C ASP A 15 7.25 -3.52 26.62
N VAL A 16 6.47 -4.39 25.94
CA VAL A 16 6.14 -5.74 26.45
C VAL A 16 6.95 -6.82 25.73
N TYR A 17 7.23 -6.64 24.44
CA TYR A 17 7.82 -7.69 23.60
C TYR A 17 9.18 -7.31 23.00
N HIS A 18 9.83 -6.28 23.57
CA HIS A 18 11.20 -5.87 23.25
C HIS A 18 11.42 -5.57 21.75
N GLY A 19 10.42 -4.98 21.10
CA GLY A 19 10.49 -4.43 19.75
C GLY A 19 9.73 -5.20 18.68
N ARG A 20 9.16 -6.39 18.96
CA ARG A 20 8.34 -7.15 18.00
C ARG A 20 7.17 -7.86 18.65
N LEU A 21 5.99 -7.75 18.06
CA LEU A 21 4.84 -8.52 18.52
C LEU A 21 5.07 -10.04 18.33
N PRO A 22 4.58 -10.88 19.26
CA PRO A 22 4.74 -12.33 19.17
C PRO A 22 3.90 -12.96 18.04
N VAL A 23 2.90 -12.23 17.54
CA VAL A 23 2.04 -12.64 16.44
C VAL A 23 1.94 -11.47 15.47
N HIS A 24 2.09 -11.78 14.18
CA HIS A 24 1.99 -10.78 13.11
C HIS A 24 0.59 -10.18 13.03
N VAL A 25 0.49 -8.86 13.19
CA VAL A 25 -0.79 -8.15 13.09
C VAL A 25 -0.92 -7.51 11.71
N ARG A 26 -1.94 -7.93 10.95
CA ARG A 26 -2.26 -7.36 9.65
C ARG A 26 -3.49 -6.46 9.73
N CYS A 27 -3.31 -5.18 9.44
CA CYS A 27 -4.39 -4.21 9.32
C CYS A 27 -4.86 -4.15 7.86
N LEU A 28 -6.07 -4.60 7.59
CA LEU A 28 -6.73 -4.42 6.29
C LEU A 28 -7.56 -3.15 6.34
N LEU A 29 -7.11 -2.11 5.66
CA LEU A 29 -7.74 -0.80 5.65
C LEU A 29 -8.58 -0.67 4.38
N ASP A 30 -9.78 -1.24 4.45
CA ASP A 30 -10.78 -1.10 3.39
C ASP A 30 -11.36 0.31 3.36
N GLU A 31 -11.72 0.78 2.16
CA GLU A 31 -12.17 2.14 1.90
C GLU A 31 -11.30 3.21 2.58
N PHE A 32 -9.97 3.10 2.45
CA PHE A 32 -9.04 3.99 3.15
C PHE A 32 -9.31 5.49 2.89
N ALA A 33 -9.86 5.82 1.72
CA ALA A 33 -10.28 7.16 1.37
C ALA A 33 -11.38 7.72 2.31
N ASN A 34 -12.29 6.87 2.80
CA ASN A 34 -13.41 7.25 3.67
C ASN A 34 -12.98 7.41 5.13
N ILE A 35 -11.91 6.74 5.55
CA ILE A 35 -11.33 6.90 6.90
C ILE A 35 -10.79 8.32 7.10
N GLY A 36 -10.34 8.96 6.02
CA GLY A 36 -9.70 10.27 6.03
C GLY A 36 -8.20 10.18 6.36
N GLN A 37 -7.62 11.30 6.79
CA GLN A 37 -6.19 11.37 7.05
C GLN A 37 -5.84 10.76 8.41
N ILE A 38 -5.08 9.67 8.40
CA ILE A 38 -4.36 9.19 9.58
C ILE A 38 -3.10 10.06 9.76
N PRO A 39 -2.94 10.76 10.90
CA PRO A 39 -1.76 11.57 11.19
C PRO A 39 -0.47 10.76 11.12
N LYS A 40 0.55 11.29 10.43
CA LYS A 40 1.90 10.72 10.31
C LYS A 40 1.92 9.29 9.74
N PHE A 41 0.93 8.93 8.94
CA PHE A 41 0.81 7.59 8.39
C PHE A 41 2.01 7.19 7.52
N GLU A 42 2.60 8.14 6.81
CA GLU A 42 3.83 7.96 6.02
C GLU A 42 5.02 7.48 6.85
N LYS A 43 5.10 7.90 8.12
CA LYS A 43 6.13 7.44 9.06
C LYS A 43 5.73 6.14 9.74
N LEU A 44 4.44 5.96 10.02
CA LEU A 44 3.92 4.73 10.61
C LEU A 44 4.16 3.53 9.68
N ILE A 45 3.74 3.63 8.41
CA ILE A 45 3.85 2.51 7.46
C ILE A 45 5.30 2.04 7.27
N ALA A 46 6.27 2.96 7.36
CA ALA A 46 7.70 2.63 7.31
C ALA A 46 8.22 1.94 8.59
N THR A 47 7.67 2.28 9.76
CA THR A 47 8.20 1.82 11.07
C THR A 47 7.47 0.61 11.65
N ILE A 48 6.23 0.34 11.24
CA ILE A 48 5.42 -0.77 11.77
C ILE A 48 5.97 -2.15 11.36
N ARG A 49 6.66 -2.23 10.20
CA ARG A 49 7.22 -3.48 9.68
C ARG A 49 8.23 -4.13 10.64
N SER A 50 9.08 -3.33 11.29
CA SER A 50 10.08 -3.86 12.22
C SER A 50 9.47 -4.42 13.51
N ARG A 51 8.20 -4.12 13.77
CA ARG A 51 7.43 -4.52 14.96
C ARG A 51 6.49 -5.70 14.71
N GLU A 52 6.61 -6.36 13.57
CA GLU A 52 5.74 -7.46 13.13
C GLU A 52 4.28 -6.99 12.89
N ILE A 53 4.13 -5.78 12.35
CA ILE A 53 2.84 -5.19 11.98
C ILE A 53 2.87 -4.83 10.49
N SER A 54 1.83 -5.19 9.75
CA SER A 54 1.67 -4.82 8.34
C SER A 54 0.34 -4.12 8.09
N ALA A 55 0.32 -3.13 7.20
CA ALA A 55 -0.91 -2.51 6.72
C ALA A 55 -1.13 -2.80 5.23
N SER A 56 -2.37 -3.11 4.84
CA SER A 56 -2.79 -3.22 3.46
C SER A 56 -3.86 -2.18 3.20
N ILE A 57 -3.55 -1.23 2.32
CA ILE A 57 -4.42 -0.11 2.00
C ILE A 57 -5.21 -0.48 0.75
N ILE A 58 -6.54 -0.49 0.86
CA ILE A 58 -7.42 -0.83 -0.26
C ILE A 58 -8.10 0.46 -0.74
N LEU A 59 -7.88 0.78 -2.00
CA LEU A 59 -8.30 2.03 -2.64
C LEU A 59 -8.91 1.72 -4.01
N GLN A 60 -9.91 2.52 -4.41
CA GLN A 60 -10.49 2.42 -5.76
C GLN A 60 -9.63 3.12 -6.81
N SER A 61 -8.92 4.18 -6.41
CA SER A 61 -7.98 4.90 -7.28
C SER A 61 -6.85 5.54 -6.48
N LYS A 62 -5.67 5.67 -7.10
CA LYS A 62 -4.54 6.40 -6.51
C LYS A 62 -4.86 7.88 -6.27
N SER A 63 -5.77 8.45 -7.07
CA SER A 63 -6.20 9.84 -6.92
C SER A 63 -6.86 10.13 -5.56
N GLN A 64 -7.55 9.15 -4.96
CA GLN A 64 -8.10 9.29 -3.61
C GLN A 64 -6.98 9.41 -2.56
N LEU A 65 -5.93 8.61 -2.69
CA LEU A 65 -4.77 8.69 -1.80
C LEU A 65 -4.06 10.03 -1.94
N LYS A 66 -3.84 10.49 -3.18
CA LYS A 66 -3.25 11.82 -3.49
C LYS A 66 -4.12 12.97 -2.98
N ALA A 67 -5.45 12.84 -2.99
CA ALA A 67 -6.33 13.88 -2.46
C ALA A 67 -6.18 14.07 -0.93
N ILE A 68 -5.94 12.99 -0.19
CA ILE A 68 -5.84 13.03 1.28
C ILE A 68 -4.41 13.35 1.74
N TYR A 69 -3.41 12.73 1.11
CA TYR A 69 -2.01 12.80 1.56
C TYR A 69 -1.10 13.69 0.71
N LYS A 70 -1.57 14.17 -0.44
CA LYS A 70 -0.83 15.05 -1.37
C LYS A 70 0.55 14.45 -1.66
N ASP A 71 1.63 15.19 -1.40
CA ASP A 71 3.02 14.79 -1.64
C ASP A 71 3.43 13.54 -0.83
N ASN A 72 2.76 13.27 0.31
CA ASN A 72 3.05 12.09 1.11
C ASN A 72 2.43 10.80 0.52
N ALA A 73 1.52 10.90 -0.45
CA ALA A 73 0.89 9.75 -1.08
C ALA A 73 1.92 8.85 -1.79
N ASP A 74 2.88 9.46 -2.50
CA ASP A 74 3.94 8.74 -3.20
C ASP A 74 4.88 8.03 -2.21
N THR A 75 5.09 8.61 -1.02
CA THR A 75 5.87 7.98 0.06
C THR A 75 5.13 6.77 0.65
N ILE A 76 3.81 6.88 0.84
CA ILE A 76 3.00 5.77 1.35
C ILE A 76 2.98 4.61 0.34
N GLU A 77 2.79 4.92 -0.94
CA GLU A 77 2.82 3.92 -2.01
C GLU A 77 4.21 3.28 -2.12
N GLY A 78 5.28 4.07 -2.05
CA GLY A 78 6.67 3.56 -2.09
C GLY A 78 7.04 2.65 -0.91
N ASN A 79 6.38 2.79 0.24
CA ASN A 79 6.56 1.89 1.38
C ASN A 79 5.73 0.60 1.29
N CYS A 80 4.84 0.48 0.29
CA CYS A 80 4.07 -0.73 0.05
C CYS A 80 4.84 -1.67 -0.88
N ASP A 81 5.41 -2.74 -0.33
CA ASP A 81 6.19 -3.74 -1.09
C ASP A 81 5.39 -4.44 -2.21
N THR A 82 4.06 -4.48 -2.11
CA THR A 82 3.20 -5.21 -3.04
C THR A 82 2.01 -4.36 -3.43
N THR A 83 1.78 -4.26 -4.74
CA THR A 83 0.62 -3.58 -5.30
C THR A 83 -0.25 -4.58 -6.04
N LEU A 84 -1.50 -4.74 -5.57
CA LEU A 84 -2.50 -5.57 -6.21
C LEU A 84 -3.45 -4.67 -7.00
N PHE A 85 -3.42 -4.79 -8.33
CA PHE A 85 -4.33 -4.06 -9.21
C PHE A 85 -5.39 -5.00 -9.77
N LEU A 86 -6.65 -4.82 -9.35
CA LEU A 86 -7.79 -5.65 -9.77
C LEU A 86 -8.58 -5.04 -10.95
N GLY A 87 -8.02 -4.03 -11.60
CA GLY A 87 -8.69 -3.23 -12.63
C GLY A 87 -9.18 -1.89 -12.07
N GLY A 88 -9.33 -0.92 -12.97
CA GLY A 88 -9.72 0.43 -12.64
C GLY A 88 -10.18 1.19 -13.87
N LYS A 89 -10.99 2.23 -13.67
CA LYS A 89 -11.48 3.10 -14.75
C LYS A 89 -10.59 4.32 -15.00
N GLU A 90 -9.65 4.59 -14.11
CA GLU A 90 -8.84 5.80 -14.14
C GLU A 90 -7.63 5.64 -15.06
N LYS A 91 -7.58 6.47 -16.12
CA LYS A 91 -6.59 6.33 -17.22
C LYS A 91 -5.15 6.53 -16.77
N THR A 92 -4.93 7.37 -15.77
CA THR A 92 -3.61 7.70 -15.22
C THR A 92 -3.02 6.51 -14.46
N THR A 93 -3.77 5.90 -13.54
CA THR A 93 -3.36 4.65 -12.87
C THR A 93 -3.15 3.52 -13.88
N LEU A 94 -4.00 3.41 -14.91
CA LEU A 94 -3.82 2.39 -15.95
C LEU A 94 -2.51 2.56 -16.74
N LYS A 95 -2.14 3.80 -17.07
CA LYS A 95 -0.87 4.09 -17.76
C LYS A 95 0.33 3.78 -16.87
N GLU A 96 0.31 4.23 -15.62
CA GLU A 96 1.37 3.93 -14.65
C GLU A 96 1.53 2.42 -14.47
N MET A 97 0.43 1.68 -14.32
CA MET A 97 0.48 0.21 -14.21
C MET A 97 1.02 -0.46 -15.48
N ALA A 98 0.64 0.04 -16.67
CA ALA A 98 1.18 -0.48 -17.93
C ALA A 98 2.68 -0.20 -18.09
N GLU A 99 3.17 0.95 -17.60
CA GLU A 99 4.59 1.27 -17.59
C GLU A 99 5.37 0.39 -16.61
N ILE A 100 4.82 0.16 -15.40
CA ILE A 100 5.42 -0.72 -14.38
C ILE A 100 5.47 -2.18 -14.88
N LEU A 101 4.41 -2.67 -15.52
CA LEU A 101 4.37 -4.02 -16.10
C LEU A 101 5.34 -4.18 -17.28
N GLY A 102 5.70 -3.06 -17.93
CA GLY A 102 6.64 -3.05 -19.03
C GLY A 102 6.09 -3.69 -20.30
N LYS A 103 6.99 -3.90 -21.26
CA LYS A 103 6.68 -4.59 -22.52
C LYS A 103 7.55 -5.81 -22.62
N GLU A 104 6.93 -6.94 -22.91
CA GLU A 104 7.66 -8.16 -23.26
C GLU A 104 7.66 -8.33 -24.78
N THR A 105 8.82 -8.69 -25.33
CA THR A 105 8.94 -8.98 -26.76
C THR A 105 8.47 -10.40 -27.01
N ILE A 106 7.32 -10.55 -27.67
CA ILE A 106 6.80 -11.85 -28.05
C ILE A 106 7.40 -12.24 -29.40
N VAL A 107 8.18 -13.31 -29.44
CA VAL A 107 8.62 -13.91 -30.70
C VAL A 107 7.47 -14.73 -31.25
N ARG A 108 6.77 -14.18 -32.27
CA ARG A 108 5.81 -14.99 -33.05
C ARG A 108 6.60 -15.83 -34.04
N PRO A 109 6.48 -17.18 -34.01
CA PRO A 109 7.01 -18.00 -35.08
C PRO A 109 6.29 -17.61 -36.39
N LEU A 110 7.08 -17.31 -37.41
CA LEU A 110 6.60 -17.14 -38.79
C LEU A 110 6.08 -18.50 -39.28
N GLY A 111 4.80 -18.78 -39.03
CA GLY A 111 4.17 -20.02 -39.44
C GLY A 111 2.66 -19.91 -39.34
N CYS A 112 2.03 -19.92 -40.52
CA CYS A 112 0.58 -20.06 -40.74
C CYS A 112 -0.25 -18.78 -40.51
N MET A 113 -0.16 -17.84 -41.45
CA MET A 113 -1.36 -17.19 -41.96
C MET A 113 -2.02 -18.11 -43.01
N PRO A 114 -3.35 -18.26 -43.03
CA PRO A 114 -4.06 -18.81 -44.19
C PRO A 114 -4.02 -17.86 -45.39
#